data_AF-A0A953P1P9-F1
#
_entry.id   AF-A0A953P1P9-F1
#
_cell.length_a   1.000
_cell.length_b   1.000
_cell.length_c   1.000
_cell.angle_alpha   90.00
_cell.angle_beta   90.00
_cell.angle_gamma   90.00
#
_symmetry.space_group_name_H-M   'P 1'
#
loop_
_entity.id
_entity.type
_entity.pdbx_description
1 polymer ?
#
loop_
_entity_poly.entity_id
_entity_poly.type
_entity_poly.pdbx_seq_one_letter_code
_entity_poly.pdbx_strand_id
1 'polypeptide(L)'
;MPKDTIIVKGAWSSASDATTPVPEGGALSNNVFTGQYFGITYALPPDWIEKFTPPPPSDTGNYVLAQMTRSDTYKGEAKGTIMFAAQDMFFTPLPAANARQLVNYSRDHLAKDYEVELNPTQTTIGGRPFTFFAYWSPVAELHWYVLATQIRCHTVEFVLMNHDPKALAEMVRDVNNKMKLPAETGAAGGTGGGSFPVCVRDYATGENVIERVDPVLTQRRFNAIPVRIIIDKQGKVRHIHFLSAFPEQEKTISDALKQWKFRPYERDGQRLEVETGIMFGRSSVPVDPPPGAETTSQ
;
A
#
# COMPACT_ATOMS: atom_id res chain seq x y z
N MET A 1 -13.41 16.01 -26.45
CA MET A 1 -13.30 16.69 -25.14
C MET A 1 -14.43 17.72 -25.06
N PRO A 2 -15.33 17.66 -24.06
CA PRO A 2 -16.29 18.73 -23.84
C PRO A 2 -15.53 19.99 -23.42
N LYS A 3 -15.89 21.15 -24.01
CA LYS A 3 -15.13 22.41 -23.90
C LYS A 3 -15.40 23.21 -22.62
N ASP A 4 -16.38 22.82 -21.80
CA ASP A 4 -16.94 23.73 -20.78
C ASP A 4 -17.01 23.15 -19.37
N THR A 5 -16.06 22.30 -18.97
CA THR A 5 -15.91 21.92 -17.56
C THR A 5 -14.67 22.57 -16.98
N ILE A 6 -14.85 23.64 -16.19
CA ILE A 6 -13.81 24.10 -15.27
C ILE A 6 -13.73 23.05 -14.16
N ILE A 7 -12.99 21.97 -14.42
CA ILE A 7 -12.60 21.04 -13.37
C ILE A 7 -11.53 21.78 -12.57
N VAL A 8 -11.91 22.31 -11.41
CA VAL A 8 -10.92 22.61 -10.37
C VAL A 8 -10.37 21.25 -9.94
N LYS A 9 -9.31 20.80 -10.62
CA LYS A 9 -8.66 19.53 -10.28
C LYS A 9 -8.08 19.71 -8.88
N GLY A 10 -8.65 18.99 -7.92
CA GLY A 10 -8.04 18.79 -6.60
C GLY A 10 -6.66 18.12 -6.73
N ALA A 11 -6.02 17.80 -5.61
CA ALA A 11 -4.87 16.91 -5.65
C ALA A 11 -5.34 15.50 -6.05
N TRP A 12 -4.62 14.85 -6.96
CA TRP A 12 -4.94 13.51 -7.44
C TRP A 12 -3.68 12.66 -7.51
N SER A 13 -3.87 11.33 -7.54
CA SER A 13 -2.80 10.39 -7.88
C SER A 13 -2.46 10.47 -9.37
N SER A 14 -1.17 10.38 -9.70
CA SER A 14 -0.69 10.39 -11.09
C SER A 14 0.68 9.73 -11.22
N ALA A 15 1.02 9.30 -12.45
CA ALA A 15 2.27 8.61 -12.75
C ALA A 15 2.94 9.21 -14.00
N SER A 16 4.27 9.21 -14.02
CA SER A 16 5.08 9.79 -15.11
C SER A 16 4.98 9.03 -16.43
N ASP A 17 4.54 7.76 -16.39
CA ASP A 17 4.30 6.92 -17.55
C ASP A 17 3.16 5.93 -17.26
N ALA A 18 2.59 5.33 -18.32
CA ALA A 18 1.47 4.39 -18.24
C ALA A 18 1.90 2.91 -18.25
N THR A 19 3.19 2.63 -18.33
CA THR A 19 3.73 1.27 -18.51
C THR A 19 4.24 0.65 -17.22
N THR A 20 4.69 1.49 -16.29
CA THR A 20 5.13 1.06 -14.98
C THR A 20 3.90 0.79 -14.11
N PRO A 21 3.72 -0.43 -13.59
CA PRO A 21 2.60 -0.72 -12.69
C PRO A 21 2.66 0.19 -11.46
N VAL A 22 1.49 0.65 -11.01
CA VAL A 22 1.30 1.44 -9.78
C VAL A 22 0.47 0.65 -8.76
N PRO A 23 0.58 0.93 -7.45
CA PRO A 23 -0.12 0.17 -6.41
C PRO A 23 -1.64 0.07 -6.62
N GLU A 24 -2.30 1.17 -6.94
CA GLU A 24 -3.75 1.26 -7.18
C GLU A 24 -4.20 0.70 -8.54
N GLY A 25 -3.26 0.19 -9.37
CA GLY A 25 -3.55 -0.34 -10.71
C GLY A 25 -4.18 -1.74 -10.72
N GLY A 26 -4.89 -2.13 -9.65
CA GLY A 26 -5.63 -3.37 -9.57
C GLY A 26 -6.82 -3.39 -10.54
N ALA A 27 -7.15 -4.56 -11.06
CA ALA A 27 -8.30 -4.71 -11.94
C ALA A 27 -8.99 -6.07 -11.75
N LEU A 28 -10.32 -6.07 -11.84
CA LEU A 28 -11.13 -7.27 -11.92
C LEU A 28 -11.57 -7.53 -13.37
N SER A 29 -11.17 -8.68 -13.93
CA SER A 29 -11.60 -9.12 -15.26
C SER A 29 -11.84 -10.62 -15.28
N ASN A 30 -12.93 -11.07 -15.91
CA ASN A 30 -13.29 -12.50 -16.00
C ASN A 30 -13.25 -13.23 -14.64
N ASN A 31 -13.80 -12.61 -13.58
CA ASN A 31 -13.77 -13.11 -12.20
C ASN A 31 -12.37 -13.33 -11.63
N VAL A 32 -11.34 -12.66 -12.17
CA VAL A 32 -9.98 -12.70 -11.65
C VAL A 32 -9.54 -11.30 -11.30
N PHE A 33 -9.29 -11.06 -10.01
CA PHE A 33 -8.60 -9.86 -9.57
C PHE A 33 -7.11 -10.01 -9.87
N THR A 34 -6.51 -9.00 -10.49
CA THR A 34 -5.08 -8.93 -10.78
C THR A 34 -4.51 -7.61 -10.30
N GLY A 35 -3.43 -7.66 -9.50
CA GLY A 35 -2.65 -6.49 -9.10
C GLY A 35 -1.22 -6.63 -9.62
N GLN A 36 -0.91 -6.02 -10.76
CA GLN A 36 0.41 -6.17 -11.41
C GLN A 36 1.55 -5.65 -10.52
N TYR A 37 1.35 -4.52 -9.83
CA TYR A 37 2.34 -3.94 -8.93
C TYR A 37 2.73 -4.88 -7.79
N PHE A 38 1.74 -5.58 -7.22
CA PHE A 38 1.92 -6.51 -6.11
C PHE A 38 2.16 -7.96 -6.55
N GLY A 39 2.06 -8.27 -7.85
CA GLY A 39 2.12 -9.64 -8.35
C GLY A 39 1.00 -10.53 -7.80
N ILE A 40 -0.16 -9.96 -7.48
CA ILE A 40 -1.28 -10.68 -6.87
C ILE A 40 -2.26 -11.13 -7.96
N THR A 41 -2.76 -12.36 -7.86
CA THR A 41 -3.89 -12.83 -8.66
C THR A 41 -4.83 -13.65 -7.79
N TYR A 42 -6.13 -13.35 -7.86
CA TYR A 42 -7.16 -14.08 -7.12
C TYR A 42 -8.34 -14.39 -8.02
N ALA A 43 -8.59 -15.69 -8.25
CA ALA A 43 -9.79 -16.15 -8.94
C ALA A 43 -10.97 -16.13 -7.96
N LEU A 44 -11.86 -15.16 -8.13
CA LEU A 44 -13.03 -15.01 -7.30
C LEU A 44 -14.02 -16.16 -7.53
N PRO A 45 -14.75 -16.58 -6.49
CA PRO A 45 -15.88 -17.47 -6.69
C PRO A 45 -16.93 -16.85 -7.64
N PRO A 46 -17.77 -17.67 -8.28
CA PRO A 46 -18.92 -17.16 -9.03
C PRO A 46 -19.78 -16.23 -8.17
N ASP A 47 -20.44 -15.28 -8.82
CA ASP A 47 -21.33 -14.28 -8.20
C ASP A 47 -20.63 -13.26 -7.29
N TRP A 48 -19.31 -13.20 -7.25
CA TRP A 48 -18.58 -12.07 -6.67
C TRP A 48 -18.32 -11.00 -7.72
N ILE A 49 -18.62 -9.76 -7.37
CA ILE A 49 -18.46 -8.60 -8.24
C ILE A 49 -17.79 -7.45 -7.49
N GLU A 50 -17.10 -6.58 -8.23
CA GLU A 50 -16.65 -5.29 -7.74
C GLU A 50 -17.71 -4.24 -8.11
N LYS A 51 -18.39 -3.68 -7.09
CA LYS A 51 -19.50 -2.73 -7.31
C LYS A 51 -19.02 -1.30 -7.49
N PHE A 52 -17.86 -0.97 -6.94
CA PHE A 52 -17.37 0.40 -6.87
C PHE A 52 -15.93 0.44 -7.34
N THR A 53 -15.59 1.49 -8.09
CA THR A 53 -14.20 1.83 -8.35
C THR A 53 -13.56 2.28 -7.04
N PRO A 54 -12.43 1.67 -6.64
CA PRO A 54 -11.72 2.12 -5.46
C PRO A 54 -11.35 3.61 -5.53
N PRO A 55 -11.35 4.34 -4.40
CA PRO A 55 -10.89 5.73 -4.40
C PRO A 55 -9.39 5.81 -4.74
N PRO A 56 -8.91 7.00 -5.17
CA PRO A 56 -7.48 7.27 -5.21
C PRO A 56 -6.82 7.02 -3.85
N PRO A 57 -5.50 6.76 -3.82
CA PRO A 57 -4.78 6.64 -2.57
C PRO A 57 -4.89 7.89 -1.71
N SER A 58 -4.84 7.71 -0.40
CA SER A 58 -4.73 8.82 0.54
C SER A 58 -3.31 9.39 0.58
N ASP A 59 -3.19 10.63 1.06
CA ASP A 59 -1.91 11.31 1.32
C ASP A 59 -1.04 10.61 2.39
N THR A 60 -1.57 9.60 3.08
CA THR A 60 -0.87 8.79 4.10
C THR A 60 -0.50 7.39 3.58
N GLY A 61 -0.68 7.14 2.28
CA GLY A 61 -0.33 5.87 1.67
C GLY A 61 -1.32 4.73 1.92
N ASN A 62 -2.55 5.03 2.34
CA ASN A 62 -3.63 4.03 2.33
C ASN A 62 -4.21 3.86 0.92
N TYR A 63 -4.32 2.61 0.48
CA TYR A 63 -4.91 2.19 -0.78
C TYR A 63 -6.06 1.22 -0.52
N VAL A 64 -7.18 1.43 -1.22
CA VAL A 64 -8.17 0.37 -1.45
C VAL A 64 -7.87 -0.20 -2.84
N LEU A 65 -7.49 -1.48 -2.90
CA LEU A 65 -7.07 -2.12 -4.15
C LEU A 65 -8.24 -2.76 -4.89
N ALA A 66 -9.16 -3.34 -4.12
CA ALA A 66 -10.42 -3.86 -4.61
C ALA A 66 -11.40 -4.04 -3.45
N GLN A 67 -12.69 -3.90 -3.73
CA GLN A 67 -13.74 -4.28 -2.80
C GLN A 67 -14.78 -5.12 -3.53
N MET A 68 -14.84 -6.39 -3.16
CA MET A 68 -15.67 -7.39 -3.80
C MET A 68 -16.79 -7.81 -2.87
N THR A 69 -17.99 -7.95 -3.40
CA THR A 69 -19.17 -8.42 -2.66
C THR A 69 -19.98 -9.38 -3.53
N ARG A 70 -20.96 -10.06 -2.93
CA ARG A 70 -21.90 -10.89 -3.69
C ARG A 70 -22.75 -10.02 -4.63
N SER A 71 -23.06 -10.56 -5.80
CA SER A 71 -23.97 -9.95 -6.76
C SER A 71 -25.36 -9.77 -6.15
N ASP A 72 -26.09 -8.79 -6.65
CA ASP A 72 -27.48 -8.56 -6.20
C ASP A 72 -28.42 -9.71 -6.58
N THR A 73 -27.98 -10.60 -7.48
CA THR A 73 -28.71 -11.81 -7.89
C THR A 73 -28.44 -13.01 -6.99
N TYR A 74 -27.46 -12.93 -6.07
CA TYR A 74 -27.12 -14.01 -5.15
C TYR A 74 -28.23 -14.20 -4.09
N LYS A 75 -28.78 -15.42 -4.01
CA LYS A 75 -29.89 -15.77 -3.11
C LYS A 75 -29.48 -16.49 -1.83
N GLY A 76 -28.18 -16.73 -1.62
CA GLY A 76 -27.68 -17.38 -0.41
C GLY A 76 -27.66 -16.41 0.78
N GLU A 77 -27.60 -16.98 1.99
CA GLU A 77 -27.65 -16.22 3.25
C GLU A 77 -26.31 -15.53 3.57
N ALA A 78 -25.19 -16.05 3.07
CA ALA A 78 -23.85 -15.50 3.33
C ALA A 78 -23.58 -14.26 2.46
N LYS A 79 -24.06 -13.10 2.91
CA LYS A 79 -23.67 -11.78 2.37
C LYS A 79 -22.39 -11.32 3.06
N GLY A 80 -21.28 -11.34 2.32
CA GLY A 80 -19.98 -10.93 2.82
C GLY A 80 -19.28 -9.94 1.90
N THR A 81 -18.21 -9.36 2.41
CA THR A 81 -17.30 -8.49 1.64
C THR A 81 -15.88 -9.02 1.75
N ILE A 82 -15.14 -8.96 0.64
CA ILE A 82 -13.69 -9.11 0.61
C ILE A 82 -13.15 -7.75 0.20
N MET A 83 -12.24 -7.19 0.99
CA MET A 83 -11.52 -5.98 0.63
C MET A 83 -10.03 -6.28 0.60
N PHE A 84 -9.38 -5.90 -0.49
CA PHE A 84 -7.93 -5.86 -0.58
C PHE A 84 -7.50 -4.41 -0.40
N ALA A 85 -6.60 -4.18 0.55
CA ALA A 85 -6.05 -2.88 0.87
C ALA A 85 -4.53 -2.96 0.95
N ALA A 86 -3.88 -1.81 0.90
CA ALA A 86 -2.46 -1.71 1.19
C ALA A 86 -2.15 -0.43 1.97
N GLN A 87 -1.18 -0.51 2.85
CA GLN A 87 -0.55 0.63 3.52
C GLN A 87 0.88 0.77 3.00
N ASP A 88 1.19 1.92 2.42
CA ASP A 88 2.54 2.32 2.05
C ASP A 88 3.39 2.50 3.30
N MET A 89 4.45 1.71 3.43
CA MET A 89 5.33 1.79 4.58
C MET A 89 6.31 2.98 4.48
N PHE A 90 6.39 3.66 3.34
CA PHE A 90 7.14 4.92 3.22
C PHE A 90 6.39 6.12 3.77
N PHE A 91 5.05 6.11 3.71
CA PHE A 91 4.22 7.27 4.09
C PHE A 91 3.28 7.03 5.26
N THR A 92 3.25 5.81 5.80
CA THR A 92 2.43 5.53 6.98
C THR A 92 2.85 6.45 8.14
N PRO A 93 1.89 7.17 8.77
CA PRO A 93 2.16 7.94 9.97
C PRO A 93 2.16 7.04 11.22
N LEU A 94 1.78 5.77 11.07
CA LEU A 94 1.66 4.83 12.17
C LEU A 94 3.05 4.32 12.58
N PRO A 95 3.28 4.04 13.87
CA PRO A 95 4.54 3.51 14.38
C PRO A 95 4.69 2.01 14.06
N ALA A 96 4.61 1.66 12.77
CA ALA A 96 4.72 0.31 12.26
C ALA A 96 5.75 0.25 11.13
N ALA A 97 6.71 -0.65 11.25
CA ALA A 97 7.74 -0.89 10.24
C ALA A 97 7.44 -2.11 9.36
N ASN A 98 6.43 -2.92 9.72
CA ASN A 98 6.06 -4.14 9.00
C ASN A 98 4.62 -4.55 9.28
N ALA A 99 4.12 -5.52 8.51
CA ALA A 99 2.75 -6.04 8.63
C ALA A 99 2.37 -6.50 10.04
N ARG A 100 3.28 -7.19 10.75
CA ARG A 100 3.00 -7.66 12.12
C ARG A 100 2.85 -6.49 13.09
N GLN A 101 3.71 -5.49 13.00
CA GLN A 101 3.60 -4.28 13.82
C GLN A 101 2.35 -3.47 13.46
N LEU A 102 1.98 -3.40 12.18
CA LEU A 102 0.75 -2.73 11.75
C LEU A 102 -0.49 -3.42 12.34
N VAL A 103 -0.58 -4.76 12.24
CA VAL A 103 -1.69 -5.52 12.83
C VAL A 103 -1.74 -5.38 14.35
N ASN A 104 -0.59 -5.44 15.04
CA ASN A 104 -0.54 -5.22 16.49
C ASN A 104 -1.02 -3.81 16.85
N TYR A 105 -0.59 -2.78 16.10
CA TYR A 105 -1.06 -1.42 16.30
C TYR A 105 -2.57 -1.33 16.12
N SER A 106 -3.13 -1.92 15.05
CA SER A 106 -4.57 -1.95 14.79
C SER A 106 -5.35 -2.65 15.90
N ARG A 107 -4.86 -3.77 16.44
CA ARG A 107 -5.45 -4.42 17.63
C ARG A 107 -5.50 -3.47 18.82
N ASP A 108 -4.38 -2.83 19.13
CA ASP A 108 -4.23 -1.99 20.33
C ASP A 108 -5.02 -0.68 20.23
N HIS A 109 -5.42 -0.28 19.02
CA HIS A 109 -6.13 0.98 18.73
C HIS A 109 -7.50 0.73 18.10
N LEU A 110 -8.13 -0.42 18.36
CA LEU A 110 -9.51 -0.66 17.96
C LEU A 110 -10.44 0.41 18.55
N ALA A 111 -11.45 0.81 17.75
CA ALA A 111 -12.50 1.68 18.24
C ALA A 111 -13.25 1.01 19.41
N LYS A 112 -13.78 1.82 20.33
CA LYS A 112 -14.41 1.33 21.58
C LYS A 112 -15.60 0.39 21.36
N ASP A 113 -16.24 0.47 20.20
CA ASP A 113 -17.40 -0.35 19.84
C ASP A 113 -17.00 -1.69 19.19
N TYR A 114 -15.70 -1.98 19.11
CA TYR A 114 -15.14 -3.23 18.61
C TYR A 114 -14.41 -3.98 19.70
N GLU A 115 -14.49 -5.30 19.62
CA GLU A 115 -13.81 -6.22 20.53
C GLU A 115 -12.87 -7.14 19.76
N VAL A 116 -11.72 -7.44 20.37
CA VAL A 116 -10.80 -8.46 19.84
C VAL A 116 -11.46 -9.83 19.94
N GLU A 117 -11.62 -10.50 18.80
CA GLU A 117 -12.16 -11.86 18.72
C GLU A 117 -11.02 -12.89 18.79
N LEU A 118 -9.97 -12.69 17.98
CA LEU A 118 -8.77 -13.53 17.97
C LEU A 118 -7.53 -12.65 17.92
N ASN A 119 -6.61 -12.87 18.86
CA ASN A 119 -5.35 -12.14 18.91
C ASN A 119 -4.48 -12.38 17.66
N PRO A 120 -3.55 -11.45 17.35
CA PRO A 120 -2.64 -11.60 16.23
C PRO A 120 -1.83 -12.90 16.29
N THR A 121 -1.95 -13.72 15.25
CA THR A 121 -1.22 -14.99 15.10
C THR A 121 -0.58 -15.09 13.72
N GLN A 122 0.45 -15.91 13.56
CA GLN A 122 0.98 -16.22 12.23
C GLN A 122 0.11 -17.28 11.53
N THR A 123 -0.09 -17.11 10.23
CA THR A 123 -0.78 -18.06 9.35
C THR A 123 -0.12 -18.07 7.97
N THR A 124 -0.64 -18.86 7.04
CA THR A 124 -0.19 -18.89 5.65
C THR A 124 -1.35 -18.71 4.69
N ILE A 125 -1.17 -17.89 3.65
CA ILE A 125 -2.10 -17.70 2.54
C ILE A 125 -1.32 -17.91 1.24
N GLY A 126 -1.75 -18.82 0.37
CA GLY A 126 -1.08 -19.08 -0.90
C GLY A 126 0.40 -19.47 -0.73
N GLY A 127 0.73 -20.18 0.37
CA GLY A 127 2.10 -20.57 0.73
C GLY A 127 2.98 -19.45 1.31
N ARG A 128 2.45 -18.23 1.48
CA ARG A 128 3.18 -17.07 2.01
C ARG A 128 2.81 -16.81 3.48
N PRO A 129 3.75 -16.39 4.35
CA PRO A 129 3.44 -16.01 5.72
C PRO A 129 2.56 -14.76 5.82
N PHE A 130 1.57 -14.81 6.69
CA PHE A 130 0.66 -13.71 7.03
C PHE A 130 0.55 -13.56 8.54
N THR A 131 0.31 -12.33 9.00
CA THR A 131 -0.22 -12.08 10.35
C THR A 131 -1.74 -11.99 10.24
N PHE A 132 -2.44 -12.89 10.94
CA PHE A 132 -3.88 -12.93 11.04
C PHE A 132 -4.34 -12.26 12.35
N PHE A 133 -5.43 -11.53 12.32
CA PHE A 133 -6.11 -10.95 13.48
C PHE A 133 -7.62 -10.89 13.23
N ALA A 134 -8.44 -11.08 14.26
CA ALA A 134 -9.89 -10.94 14.13
C ALA A 134 -10.47 -10.04 15.22
N TYR A 135 -11.45 -9.25 14.83
CA TYR A 135 -12.24 -8.40 15.72
C TYR A 135 -13.69 -8.36 15.23
N TRP A 136 -14.60 -7.94 16.10
CA TRP A 136 -16.01 -7.91 15.80
C TRP A 136 -16.71 -6.74 16.48
N SER A 137 -17.93 -6.45 16.05
CA SER A 137 -18.79 -5.42 16.63
C SER A 137 -19.98 -6.10 17.29
N PRO A 138 -20.11 -6.02 18.64
CA PRO A 138 -21.27 -6.54 19.35
C PRO A 138 -22.59 -5.91 18.92
N VAL A 139 -22.57 -4.62 18.56
CA VAL A 139 -23.79 -3.87 18.18
C VAL A 139 -24.25 -4.22 16.77
N ALA A 140 -23.32 -4.39 15.83
CA ALA A 140 -23.65 -4.72 14.45
C ALA A 140 -23.69 -6.23 14.18
N GLU A 141 -23.30 -7.07 15.14
CA GLU A 141 -23.09 -8.51 14.97
C GLU A 141 -22.25 -8.84 13.73
N LEU A 142 -21.24 -8.00 13.47
CA LEU A 142 -20.42 -8.07 12.27
C LEU A 142 -18.97 -8.41 12.65
N HIS A 143 -18.36 -9.32 11.90
CA HIS A 143 -17.03 -9.85 12.16
C HIS A 143 -16.05 -9.45 11.05
N TRP A 144 -14.79 -9.20 11.43
CA TRP A 144 -13.69 -8.86 10.53
C TRP A 144 -12.52 -9.80 10.74
N TYR A 145 -12.13 -10.51 9.68
CA TYR A 145 -10.91 -11.30 9.62
C TYR A 145 -9.88 -10.55 8.78
N VAL A 146 -8.78 -10.14 9.41
CA VAL A 146 -7.70 -9.36 8.78
C VAL A 146 -6.49 -10.26 8.57
N LEU A 147 -6.02 -10.36 7.33
CA LEU A 147 -4.82 -11.07 6.93
C LEU A 147 -3.84 -10.06 6.36
N ALA A 148 -2.71 -9.83 7.02
CA ALA A 148 -1.69 -8.88 6.58
C ALA A 148 -0.36 -9.55 6.24
N THR A 149 0.27 -9.15 5.13
CA THR A 149 1.63 -9.56 4.76
C THR A 149 2.41 -8.42 4.11
N GLN A 150 3.73 -8.50 4.04
CA GLN A 150 4.54 -7.47 3.38
C GLN A 150 4.76 -7.83 1.91
N ILE A 151 4.30 -7.01 0.98
CA ILE A 151 4.60 -7.17 -0.45
C ILE A 151 5.18 -5.86 -0.96
N ARG A 152 6.44 -5.89 -1.35
CA ARG A 152 7.26 -4.71 -1.63
C ARG A 152 7.22 -3.76 -0.41
N CYS A 153 7.32 -2.47 -0.64
CA CYS A 153 7.22 -1.41 0.38
C CYS A 153 5.83 -1.28 1.04
N HIS A 154 4.92 -2.25 0.93
CA HIS A 154 3.58 -2.17 1.50
C HIS A 154 3.29 -3.30 2.47
N THR A 155 2.51 -3.00 3.49
CA THR A 155 1.67 -4.02 4.12
C THR A 155 0.41 -4.17 3.29
N VAL A 156 0.19 -5.34 2.71
CA VAL A 156 -1.04 -5.69 1.99
C VAL A 156 -1.96 -6.43 2.94
N GLU A 157 -3.21 -5.97 3.03
CA GLU A 157 -4.23 -6.52 3.91
C GLU A 157 -5.39 -7.10 3.11
N PHE A 158 -5.81 -8.31 3.47
CA PHE A 158 -7.08 -8.89 3.03
C PHE A 158 -8.04 -8.84 4.22
N VAL A 159 -9.09 -8.03 4.09
CA VAL A 159 -10.10 -7.83 5.12
C VAL A 159 -11.38 -8.51 4.65
N LEU A 160 -11.78 -9.55 5.37
CA LEU A 160 -13.00 -10.31 5.09
C LEU A 160 -14.05 -9.96 6.14
N MET A 161 -15.26 -9.66 5.70
CA MET A 161 -16.36 -9.20 6.56
C MET A 161 -17.59 -10.09 6.37
N ASN A 162 -18.19 -10.56 7.46
CA ASN A 162 -19.45 -11.32 7.46
C ASN A 162 -20.11 -11.31 8.84
N HIS A 163 -21.42 -11.54 8.88
CA HIS A 163 -22.15 -11.80 10.14
C HIS A 163 -21.97 -13.24 10.64
N ASP A 164 -21.59 -14.17 9.77
CA ASP A 164 -21.32 -15.57 10.15
C ASP A 164 -19.80 -15.86 10.17
N PRO A 165 -19.20 -16.13 11.35
CA PRO A 165 -17.80 -16.52 11.49
C PRO A 165 -17.43 -17.80 10.74
N LYS A 166 -18.38 -18.73 10.54
CA LYS A 166 -18.12 -19.95 9.74
C LYS A 166 -17.93 -19.60 8.27
N ALA A 167 -18.78 -18.73 7.72
CA ALA A 167 -18.62 -18.20 6.38
C ALA A 167 -17.27 -17.46 6.22
N LEU A 168 -16.83 -16.69 7.22
CA LEU A 168 -15.49 -16.06 7.19
C LEU A 168 -14.35 -17.09 7.12
N ALA A 169 -14.41 -18.14 7.93
CA ALA A 169 -13.40 -19.20 7.90
C ALA A 169 -13.35 -19.91 6.54
N GLU A 170 -14.50 -20.11 5.89
CA GLU A 170 -14.57 -20.65 4.52
C GLU A 170 -13.98 -19.68 3.49
N MET A 171 -14.27 -18.38 3.61
CA MET A 171 -13.70 -17.37 2.72
C MET A 171 -12.17 -17.28 2.87
N VAL A 172 -11.64 -17.34 4.10
CA VAL A 172 -10.18 -17.41 4.32
C VAL A 172 -9.58 -18.65 3.66
N ARG A 173 -10.24 -19.81 3.77
CA ARG A 173 -9.78 -21.04 3.11
C ARG A 173 -9.79 -20.91 1.59
N ASP A 174 -10.83 -20.29 1.03
CA ASP A 174 -10.92 -20.04 -0.41
C ASP A 174 -9.80 -19.11 -0.91
N VAL A 175 -9.58 -18.00 -0.20
CA VAL A 175 -8.45 -17.08 -0.46
C VAL A 175 -7.13 -17.84 -0.37
N ASN A 176 -6.89 -18.61 0.68
CA ASN A 176 -5.66 -19.41 0.80
C ASN A 176 -5.43 -20.36 -0.38
N ASN A 177 -6.49 -21.01 -0.87
CA ASN A 177 -6.38 -22.03 -1.91
C ASN A 177 -6.25 -21.46 -3.33
N LYS A 178 -6.82 -20.29 -3.59
CA LYS A 178 -6.92 -19.71 -4.95
C LYS A 178 -6.03 -18.50 -5.17
N MET A 179 -5.58 -17.84 -4.10
CA MET A 179 -4.69 -16.68 -4.19
C MET A 179 -3.31 -17.11 -4.67
N LYS A 180 -2.82 -16.41 -5.69
CA LYS A 180 -1.42 -16.47 -6.13
C LYS A 180 -0.72 -15.19 -5.70
N LEU A 181 0.36 -15.36 -4.96
CA LEU A 181 1.18 -14.28 -4.42
C LEU A 181 2.58 -14.36 -5.00
N PRO A 182 3.33 -13.24 -5.05
CA PRO A 182 4.72 -13.28 -5.45
C PRO A 182 5.54 -14.11 -4.45
N ALA A 183 6.48 -14.89 -4.98
CA ALA A 183 7.45 -15.62 -4.18
C ALA A 183 8.29 -14.66 -3.34
N GLU A 184 8.68 -15.10 -2.15
CA GLU A 184 9.62 -14.36 -1.31
C GLU A 184 11.02 -14.43 -1.90
N THR A 185 11.57 -13.31 -2.35
CA THR A 185 12.93 -13.22 -2.86
C THR A 185 13.92 -12.98 -1.72
N GLY A 186 14.41 -14.07 -1.12
CA GLY A 186 15.56 -14.05 -0.21
C GLY A 186 15.30 -13.50 1.20
N ALA A 187 16.38 -13.23 1.94
CA ALA A 187 16.34 -12.80 3.35
C ALA A 187 15.67 -11.43 3.56
N ALA A 188 15.58 -10.61 2.50
CA ALA A 188 14.89 -9.33 2.48
C ALA A 188 13.41 -9.47 2.05
N GLY A 189 12.80 -10.63 2.35
CA GLY A 189 11.43 -10.99 1.99
C GLY A 189 10.45 -9.83 2.20
N GLY A 190 9.56 -9.67 1.24
CA GLY A 190 8.60 -8.59 1.21
C GLY A 190 9.17 -7.24 0.79
N THR A 191 10.47 -7.01 0.60
CA THR A 191 11.00 -5.68 0.19
C THR A 191 11.24 -5.52 -1.31
N GLY A 192 10.70 -6.41 -2.15
CA GLY A 192 11.00 -6.44 -3.59
C GLY A 192 12.32 -7.13 -3.93
N GLY A 193 12.75 -7.04 -5.18
CA GLY A 193 13.86 -7.80 -5.74
C GLY A 193 13.45 -8.73 -6.89
N GLY A 194 14.44 -9.35 -7.54
CA GLY A 194 14.23 -10.11 -8.78
C GLY A 194 13.81 -9.18 -9.93
N SER A 195 12.58 -9.34 -10.42
CA SER A 195 12.01 -8.50 -11.48
C SER A 195 11.41 -7.18 -10.98
N PHE A 196 11.33 -6.97 -9.65
CA PHE A 196 10.79 -5.76 -9.05
C PHE A 196 11.93 -4.92 -8.43
N PRO A 197 11.81 -3.58 -8.41
CA PRO A 197 12.72 -2.72 -7.66
C PRO A 197 12.79 -3.12 -6.18
N VAL A 198 13.96 -2.90 -5.57
CA VAL A 198 14.15 -3.08 -4.13
C VAL A 198 13.63 -1.85 -3.41
N CYS A 199 12.80 -2.07 -2.41
CA CYS A 199 12.24 -1.02 -1.59
C CYS A 199 13.23 -0.61 -0.49
N VAL A 200 13.67 0.65 -0.53
CA VAL A 200 14.62 1.19 0.45
C VAL A 200 14.05 2.48 1.00
N ARG A 201 13.70 2.47 2.29
CA ARG A 201 13.21 3.65 3.00
C ARG A 201 14.31 4.72 3.05
N ASP A 202 13.93 5.98 2.92
CA ASP A 202 14.81 7.15 3.05
C ASP A 202 16.01 7.17 2.09
N TYR A 203 15.97 6.38 1.01
CA TYR A 203 17.05 6.33 0.02
C TYR A 203 17.24 7.66 -0.70
N ALA A 204 16.17 8.45 -0.83
CA ALA A 204 16.22 9.77 -1.45
C ALA A 204 16.67 10.89 -0.51
N THR A 205 17.59 10.59 0.42
CA THR A 205 18.11 11.54 1.40
C THR A 205 19.63 11.41 1.58
N GLY A 206 20.24 12.41 2.20
CA GLY A 206 21.64 12.37 2.63
C GLY A 206 22.63 12.05 1.51
N GLU A 207 23.59 11.16 1.81
CA GLU A 207 24.71 10.80 0.94
C GLU A 207 24.33 10.06 -0.34
N ASN A 208 23.10 9.53 -0.39
CA ASN A 208 22.61 8.80 -1.56
C ASN A 208 22.21 9.75 -2.69
N VAL A 209 22.02 11.05 -2.42
CA VAL A 209 21.69 12.06 -3.44
C VAL A 209 22.98 12.77 -3.87
N ILE A 210 23.42 12.51 -5.10
CA ILE A 210 24.65 13.08 -5.69
C ILE A 210 24.37 14.45 -6.31
N GLU A 211 23.26 14.57 -7.04
CA GLU A 211 22.81 15.83 -7.65
C GLU A 211 21.36 16.07 -7.26
N ARG A 212 21.06 17.30 -6.82
CA ARG A 212 19.73 17.70 -6.35
C ARG A 212 19.36 19.07 -6.90
N VAL A 213 18.13 19.15 -7.40
CA VAL A 213 17.47 20.41 -7.77
C VAL A 213 16.20 20.52 -6.95
N ASP A 214 16.06 21.56 -6.13
CA ASP A 214 14.84 21.74 -5.33
C ASP A 214 13.70 22.31 -6.20
N PRO A 215 12.49 21.72 -6.15
CA PRO A 215 11.34 22.25 -6.87
C PRO A 215 10.87 23.58 -6.27
N VAL A 216 10.69 24.60 -7.11
CA VAL A 216 10.21 25.92 -6.69
C VAL A 216 8.69 25.99 -6.81
N LEU A 217 7.99 25.74 -5.70
CA LEU A 217 6.52 25.84 -5.65
C LEU A 217 6.09 27.31 -5.48
N THR A 218 5.57 27.91 -6.54
CA THR A 218 5.16 29.33 -6.55
C THR A 218 3.79 29.57 -5.91
N GLN A 219 2.92 28.56 -5.90
CA GLN A 219 1.62 28.61 -5.25
C GLN A 219 1.69 27.98 -3.86
N ARG A 220 1.28 28.73 -2.83
CA ARG A 220 1.19 28.20 -1.46
C ARG A 220 -0.01 27.28 -1.36
N ARG A 221 0.27 25.98 -1.28
CA ARG A 221 -0.67 24.95 -0.86
C ARG A 221 -0.16 24.35 0.45
N PHE A 222 -1.06 24.01 1.36
CA PHE A 222 -0.71 23.49 2.69
C PHE A 222 -0.72 21.95 2.77
N ASN A 223 -0.89 21.25 1.65
CA ASN A 223 -0.90 19.79 1.60
C ASN A 223 0.54 19.22 1.57
N ALA A 224 0.71 18.06 2.18
CA ALA A 224 1.87 17.21 1.94
C ALA A 224 1.74 16.59 0.54
N ILE A 225 2.88 16.30 -0.08
CA ILE A 225 2.95 15.73 -1.43
C ILE A 225 3.80 14.45 -1.35
N PRO A 226 3.19 13.32 -1.00
CA PRO A 226 3.83 12.01 -1.03
C PRO A 226 4.12 11.57 -2.47
N VAL A 227 5.40 11.31 -2.75
CA VAL A 227 5.90 10.93 -4.08
C VAL A 227 6.74 9.68 -3.97
N ARG A 228 6.35 8.63 -4.68
CA ARG A 228 7.16 7.43 -4.90
C ARG A 228 8.01 7.65 -6.14
N ILE A 229 9.27 7.23 -6.08
CA ILE A 229 10.14 7.21 -7.25
C ILE A 229 10.77 5.84 -7.43
N ILE A 230 11.01 5.45 -8.68
CA ILE A 230 11.90 4.35 -9.03
C ILE A 230 13.18 4.93 -9.61
N ILE A 231 14.30 4.58 -9.00
CA ILE A 231 15.65 4.93 -9.40
C ILE A 231 16.25 3.72 -10.13
N ASP A 232 16.77 3.96 -11.34
CA ASP A 232 17.39 2.92 -12.15
C ASP A 232 18.76 2.48 -11.61
N LYS A 233 19.35 1.46 -12.25
CA LYS A 233 20.66 0.89 -11.89
C LYS A 233 21.83 1.88 -12.06
N GLN A 234 21.61 3.01 -12.71
CA GLN A 234 22.60 4.07 -12.92
C GLN A 234 22.38 5.25 -11.96
N GLY A 235 21.38 5.17 -11.07
CA GLY A 235 21.07 6.23 -10.12
C GLY A 235 20.23 7.36 -10.71
N LYS A 236 19.53 7.17 -11.82
CA LYS A 236 18.60 8.19 -12.36
C LYS A 236 17.17 7.86 -12.02
N VAL A 237 16.33 8.89 -11.83
CA VAL A 237 14.88 8.70 -11.69
C VAL A 237 14.31 8.21 -13.02
N ARG A 238 13.75 6.99 -13.03
CA ARG A 238 13.06 6.43 -14.21
C ARG A 238 11.55 6.61 -14.15
N HIS A 239 10.97 6.60 -12.95
CA HIS A 239 9.53 6.67 -12.74
C HIS A 239 9.20 7.52 -11.52
N ILE A 240 8.10 8.26 -11.61
CA ILE A 240 7.57 9.12 -10.55
C ILE A 240 6.08 8.80 -10.42
N HIS A 241 5.63 8.50 -9.21
CA HIS A 241 4.24 8.26 -8.86
C HIS A 241 3.85 9.16 -7.69
N PHE A 242 2.95 10.10 -7.95
CA PHE A 242 2.37 10.97 -6.95
C PHE A 242 1.15 10.27 -6.36
N LEU A 243 1.08 10.15 -5.03
CA LEU A 243 -0.15 9.69 -4.39
C LEU A 243 -1.20 10.81 -4.39
N SER A 244 -0.75 12.05 -4.25
CA SER A 244 -1.62 13.24 -4.21
C SER A 244 -0.82 14.49 -4.54
N ALA A 245 -1.11 15.11 -5.68
CA ALA A 245 -0.52 16.38 -6.08
C ALA A 245 -1.48 17.21 -6.95
N PHE A 246 -1.39 18.54 -6.84
CA PHE A 246 -2.01 19.43 -7.81
C PHE A 246 -1.20 19.44 -9.12
N PRO A 247 -1.82 19.67 -10.29
CA PRO A 247 -1.11 19.64 -11.58
C PRO A 247 0.13 20.55 -11.65
N GLU A 248 0.09 21.75 -11.05
CA GLU A 248 1.28 22.62 -11.00
C GLU A 248 2.40 22.05 -10.12
N GLN A 249 2.06 21.37 -9.03
CA GLN A 249 3.03 20.72 -8.13
C GLN A 249 3.65 19.52 -8.83
N GLU A 250 2.83 18.68 -9.45
CA GLU A 250 3.26 17.50 -10.21
C GLU A 250 4.31 17.89 -11.25
N LYS A 251 4.03 18.92 -12.06
CA LYS A 251 4.94 19.40 -13.10
C LYS A 251 6.26 19.87 -12.52
N THR A 252 6.23 20.80 -11.56
CA THR A 252 7.45 21.38 -10.97
C THR A 252 8.30 20.33 -10.26
N ILE A 253 7.67 19.42 -9.51
CA ILE A 253 8.37 18.35 -8.80
C ILE A 253 8.95 17.34 -9.79
N SER A 254 8.22 16.98 -10.84
CA SER A 254 8.71 16.08 -11.90
C SER A 254 9.91 16.67 -12.64
N ASP A 255 9.86 17.94 -13.01
CA ASP A 255 10.94 18.63 -13.71
C ASP A 255 12.22 18.71 -12.84
N ALA A 256 12.07 18.87 -11.53
CA ALA A 256 13.15 18.81 -10.56
C ALA A 256 13.71 17.38 -10.41
N LEU A 257 12.86 16.38 -10.16
CA LEU A 257 13.27 14.99 -9.94
C LEU A 257 14.00 14.39 -11.14
N LYS A 258 13.66 14.77 -12.38
CA LYS A 258 14.37 14.34 -13.60
C LYS A 258 15.84 14.79 -13.64
N GLN A 259 16.20 15.80 -12.87
CA GLN A 259 17.57 16.31 -12.76
C GLN A 259 18.32 15.73 -11.57
N TRP A 260 17.65 14.97 -10.70
CA TRP A 260 18.32 14.33 -9.57
C TRP A 260 19.16 13.15 -10.04
N LYS A 261 20.30 12.96 -9.38
CA LYS A 261 21.13 11.76 -9.50
C LYS A 261 21.41 11.18 -8.14
N PHE A 262 21.33 9.86 -8.05
CA PHE A 262 21.57 9.08 -6.86
C PHE A 262 22.80 8.23 -7.01
N ARG A 263 23.40 7.84 -5.88
CA ARG A 263 24.37 6.76 -5.85
C ARG A 263 23.70 5.49 -6.38
N PRO A 264 24.32 4.72 -7.29
CA PRO A 264 23.79 3.43 -7.68
C PRO A 264 23.67 2.50 -6.47
N TYR A 265 22.52 1.85 -6.32
CA TYR A 265 22.31 0.92 -5.23
C TYR A 265 22.91 -0.44 -5.57
N GLU A 266 23.78 -0.94 -4.70
CA GLU A 266 24.45 -2.22 -4.86
C GLU A 266 24.11 -3.13 -3.66
N ARG A 267 23.70 -4.36 -3.96
CA ARG A 267 23.49 -5.43 -2.97
C ARG A 267 24.07 -6.72 -3.56
N ASP A 268 24.88 -7.42 -2.78
CA ASP A 268 25.54 -8.67 -3.21
C ASP A 268 26.33 -8.53 -4.53
N GLY A 269 26.98 -7.38 -4.72
CA GLY A 269 27.75 -7.07 -5.94
C GLY A 269 26.90 -6.78 -7.18
N GLN A 270 25.57 -6.74 -7.07
CA GLN A 270 24.66 -6.43 -8.17
C GLN A 270 24.04 -5.04 -8.01
N ARG A 271 24.01 -4.28 -9.11
CA ARG A 271 23.24 -3.03 -9.20
C ARG A 271 21.78 -3.32 -9.42
N LEU A 272 20.94 -2.78 -8.54
CA LEU A 272 19.49 -3.01 -8.54
C LEU A 272 18.74 -1.68 -8.68
N GLU A 273 17.53 -1.74 -9.21
CA GLU A 273 16.61 -0.60 -9.16
C GLU A 273 16.12 -0.43 -7.72
N VAL A 274 15.92 0.82 -7.32
CA VAL A 274 15.40 1.17 -5.99
C VAL A 274 14.07 1.87 -6.13
N GLU A 275 13.12 1.50 -5.28
CA GLU A 275 11.91 2.27 -5.07
C GLU A 275 11.94 2.89 -3.67
N THR A 276 11.62 4.17 -3.59
CA THR A 276 11.67 4.94 -2.35
C THR A 276 10.60 6.03 -2.34
N GLY A 277 10.29 6.56 -1.15
CA GLY A 277 9.32 7.63 -0.95
C GLY A 277 9.98 8.96 -0.61
N ILE A 278 9.39 10.05 -1.09
CA ILE A 278 9.80 11.43 -0.81
C ILE A 278 8.55 12.22 -0.40
N MET A 279 8.68 13.01 0.66
CA MET A 279 7.65 13.96 1.08
C MET A 279 8.07 15.38 0.65
N PHE A 280 7.31 15.99 -0.27
CA PHE A 280 7.42 17.43 -0.55
C PHE A 280 6.33 18.22 0.20
N GLY A 281 6.55 19.53 0.36
CA GLY A 281 5.70 20.37 1.20
C GLY A 281 6.10 20.31 2.68
N ARG A 282 5.18 20.63 3.61
CA ARG A 282 5.52 20.57 5.03
C ARG A 282 5.70 19.12 5.48
N SER A 283 6.84 18.84 6.10
CA SER A 283 7.10 17.61 6.84
C SER A 283 6.00 17.39 7.87
N SER A 284 5.50 16.15 7.95
CA SER A 284 4.77 15.68 9.12
C SER A 284 5.64 15.96 10.35
N VAL A 285 4.99 16.45 11.41
CA VAL A 285 5.60 16.64 12.72
C VAL A 285 6.36 15.37 13.11
N PRO A 286 7.60 15.45 13.63
CA PRO A 286 8.29 14.29 14.19
C PRO A 286 7.36 13.60 15.19
N VAL A 287 7.09 12.32 14.99
CA VAL A 287 6.51 11.50 16.07
C VAL A 287 7.63 11.38 17.10
N ASP A 288 7.51 12.09 18.21
CA ASP A 288 8.43 11.93 19.33
C ASP A 288 8.51 10.44 19.69
N PRO A 289 9.71 9.90 19.96
CA PRO A 289 9.82 8.54 20.46
C PRO A 289 8.97 8.39 21.74
N PRO A 290 8.37 7.23 21.97
CA PRO A 290 7.59 6.99 23.18
C PRO A 290 8.44 7.31 24.41
N PRO A 291 7.88 7.97 25.43
CA PRO A 291 8.63 8.29 26.64
C PRO A 291 9.13 6.99 27.28
N GLY A 292 10.45 6.79 27.29
CA GLY A 292 11.08 5.61 27.88
C GLY A 292 12.32 5.06 27.16
N ALA A 293 12.70 5.57 25.98
CA ALA A 293 13.98 5.23 25.36
C ALA A 293 15.12 6.05 25.99
N GLU A 294 15.47 5.74 27.23
CA GLU A 294 16.74 6.18 27.82
C GLU A 294 17.90 5.53 27.03
N THR A 295 18.76 6.39 26.48
CA THR A 295 20.09 6.01 26.02
C THR A 295 20.91 5.55 27.21
N THR A 296 21.04 4.24 27.40
CA THR A 296 22.13 3.69 28.21
C THR A 296 23.43 3.85 27.43
N SER A 297 24.16 4.91 27.73
CA SER A 297 25.60 4.99 27.48
C SER A 297 26.33 4.18 28.55
N GLN A 298 27.05 3.14 28.12
CA GLN A 298 28.27 2.65 28.76
C GLN A 298 29.31 2.41 27.68
#